data_AF-A0A959J8Z2-F1
#
_entry.id   AF-A0A959J8Z2-F1
#
_cell.length_a   1.000
_cell.length_b   1.000
_cell.length_c   1.000
_cell.angle_alpha   90.00
_cell.angle_beta   90.00
_cell.angle_gamma   90.00
#
_symmetry.space_group_name_H-M   'P 1'
#
loop_
_entity.id
_entity.type
_entity.pdbx_description
1 polymer ?
#
loop_
_entity_poly.entity_id
_entity_poly.type
_entity_poly.pdbx_seq_one_letter_code
_entity_poly.pdbx_strand_id
1 'polypeptide(L)'
;MTKTKWLTLFLLFLLSSSCKESNKLKKILVNYHTDLNTAFPGWENPGPMKINQGDSIEQHIAFLEQFTKKLANIDSTKLETTEFEIWKTELENIQAKKQFWENYFSDPSAFDLTPFFINLTGASPDTLKNLRLISVELAKVPQHFETAKKLLDAPDPGKSAIAVQKQIFFLRFLQIDLPDILKTSRLPRAEQKKLEENIQKAKIASKDYIGFCESLIFEHFDSTIVRPQEE
;
A
#
# COMPACT_ATOMS: atom_id res chain seq x y z
N MET A 1 48.57 8.29 -40.83
CA MET A 1 48.00 9.02 -39.68
C MET A 1 46.48 8.95 -39.73
N THR A 2 45.85 7.77 -39.58
CA THR A 2 44.43 7.64 -39.97
C THR A 2 43.60 6.61 -39.19
N LYS A 3 44.13 5.49 -38.71
CA LYS A 3 43.31 4.47 -38.01
C LYS A 3 43.20 4.67 -36.49
N THR A 4 44.27 5.09 -35.81
CA THR A 4 44.29 5.28 -34.35
C THR A 4 43.43 6.46 -33.87
N LYS A 5 43.31 7.52 -34.68
CA LYS A 5 42.45 8.69 -34.35
C LYS A 5 40.94 8.39 -34.48
N TRP A 6 40.55 7.49 -35.38
CA TRP A 6 39.16 7.07 -35.52
C TRP A 6 38.71 6.20 -34.35
N LEU A 7 39.60 5.33 -33.86
CA LEU A 7 39.31 4.45 -32.73
C LEU A 7 39.06 5.24 -31.43
N THR A 8 39.88 6.27 -31.17
CA THR A 8 39.71 7.12 -29.97
C THR A 8 38.46 7.99 -30.03
N LEU A 9 38.12 8.53 -31.21
CA LEU A 9 36.87 9.30 -31.40
C LEU A 9 35.62 8.42 -31.23
N PHE A 10 35.67 7.17 -31.71
CA PHE A 10 34.59 6.22 -31.54
C PHE A 10 34.39 5.80 -30.07
N LEU A 11 35.48 5.57 -29.34
CA LEU A 11 35.43 5.28 -27.89
C LEU A 11 34.87 6.47 -27.08
N LEU A 12 35.26 7.71 -27.39
CA LEU A 12 34.71 8.92 -26.75
C LEU A 12 33.20 9.11 -27.03
N PHE A 13 32.74 8.75 -28.24
CA PHE A 13 31.31 8.82 -28.58
C PHE A 13 30.48 7.76 -27.83
N LEU A 14 31.02 6.56 -27.65
CA LEU A 14 30.37 5.50 -26.86
C LEU A 14 30.26 5.89 -25.37
N LEU A 15 31.31 6.50 -24.80
CA LEU A 15 31.32 6.94 -23.40
C LEU A 15 30.33 8.10 -23.14
N SER A 16 30.20 9.06 -24.06
CA SER A 16 29.25 10.18 -23.87
C SER A 16 27.78 9.77 -23.95
N SER A 17 27.48 8.68 -24.69
CA SER A 17 26.12 8.17 -24.83
C SER A 17 25.60 7.48 -23.56
N SER A 18 26.46 6.80 -22.81
CA SER A 18 26.08 6.13 -21.55
C SER A 18 25.77 7.12 -20.42
N CYS A 19 26.59 8.16 -20.27
CA CYS A 19 26.34 9.26 -19.32
C CYS A 19 24.98 9.96 -19.54
N LYS A 20 24.46 9.97 -20.78
CA LYS A 20 23.18 10.60 -21.09
C LYS A 20 21.99 9.82 -20.53
N GLU A 21 21.96 8.49 -20.69
CA GLU A 21 20.86 7.66 -20.18
C GLU A 21 20.90 7.55 -18.65
N SER A 22 22.10 7.46 -18.05
CA SER A 22 22.29 7.52 -16.59
C SER A 22 21.66 8.77 -15.97
N ASN A 23 21.98 9.95 -16.52
CA ASN A 23 21.43 11.22 -16.03
C ASN A 23 19.90 11.31 -16.24
N LYS A 24 19.40 10.75 -17.34
CA LYS A 24 17.96 10.68 -17.63
C LYS A 24 17.24 9.79 -16.61
N LEU A 25 17.77 8.61 -16.29
CA LEU A 25 17.25 7.71 -15.27
C LEU A 25 17.18 8.43 -13.91
N LYS A 26 18.30 9.00 -13.44
CA LYS A 26 18.37 9.74 -12.17
C LYS A 26 17.32 10.84 -12.08
N LYS A 27 17.17 11.63 -13.16
CA LYS A 27 16.15 12.70 -13.22
C LYS A 27 14.73 12.15 -13.16
N ILE A 28 14.43 11.05 -13.85
CA ILE A 28 13.10 10.42 -13.81
C ILE A 28 12.78 9.93 -12.39
N LEU A 29 13.74 9.25 -11.73
CA LEU A 29 13.53 8.72 -10.38
C LEU A 29 13.36 9.83 -9.32
N VAL A 30 14.19 10.88 -9.38
CA VAL A 30 14.02 12.05 -8.49
C VAL A 30 12.65 12.69 -8.67
N ASN A 31 12.22 12.89 -9.92
CA ASN A 31 10.91 13.45 -10.21
C ASN A 31 9.80 12.50 -9.74
N TYR A 32 9.94 11.18 -9.91
CA TYR A 32 8.96 10.22 -9.42
C TYR A 32 8.73 10.36 -7.92
N HIS A 33 9.77 10.32 -7.10
CA HIS A 33 9.61 10.43 -5.65
C HIS A 33 9.07 11.81 -5.22
N THR A 34 9.52 12.87 -5.89
CA THR A 34 9.06 14.24 -5.59
C THR A 34 7.60 14.44 -5.97
N ASP A 35 7.22 14.07 -7.19
CA ASP A 35 5.87 14.22 -7.73
C ASP A 35 4.90 13.29 -6.99
N LEU A 36 5.34 12.08 -6.61
CA LEU A 36 4.52 11.12 -5.87
C LEU A 36 4.16 11.64 -4.48
N ASN A 37 5.13 12.17 -3.74
CA ASN A 37 4.88 12.71 -2.40
C ASN A 37 4.08 14.03 -2.46
N THR A 38 4.19 14.77 -3.56
CA THR A 38 3.43 16.00 -3.79
C THR A 38 1.97 15.71 -4.15
N ALA A 39 1.75 14.78 -5.10
CA ALA A 39 0.43 14.41 -5.57
C ALA A 39 -0.34 13.58 -4.53
N PHE A 40 0.37 12.71 -3.81
CA PHE A 40 -0.22 11.78 -2.84
C PHE A 40 0.53 11.85 -1.51
N PRO A 41 0.36 12.91 -0.70
CA PRO A 41 1.07 13.08 0.55
C PRO A 41 0.81 11.92 1.51
N GLY A 42 1.89 11.26 1.92
CA GLY A 42 1.83 10.08 2.77
C GLY A 42 1.63 8.76 2.01
N TRP A 43 1.82 8.72 0.69
CA TRP A 43 1.76 7.51 -0.11
C TRP A 43 2.63 6.34 0.38
N GLU A 44 3.79 6.62 0.98
CA GLU A 44 4.68 5.58 1.52
C GLU A 44 4.15 4.97 2.82
N ASN A 45 3.28 5.70 3.51
CA ASN A 45 2.62 5.25 4.73
C ASN A 45 1.21 5.87 4.75
N PRO A 46 0.32 5.44 3.83
CA PRO A 46 -1.00 5.99 3.75
C PRO A 46 -1.67 5.47 5.00
N GLY A 47 -1.79 6.33 6.01
CA GLY A 47 -2.53 5.99 7.22
C GLY A 47 -3.86 5.40 6.73
N PRO A 48 -4.21 4.18 7.15
CA PRO A 48 -5.13 3.32 6.40
C PRO A 48 -6.57 3.87 6.36
N MET A 49 -6.83 4.94 7.12
CA MET A 49 -8.10 5.65 7.23
C MET A 49 -8.16 6.94 6.39
N LYS A 50 -7.15 7.19 5.54
CA LYS A 50 -7.10 8.34 4.61
C LYS A 50 -7.53 7.99 3.20
N ILE A 51 -8.32 6.93 3.01
CA ILE A 51 -9.07 6.74 1.77
C ILE A 51 -10.17 7.82 1.76
N ASN A 52 -9.76 9.07 1.60
CA ASN A 52 -10.64 10.20 1.40
C ASN A 52 -11.27 10.02 0.03
N GLN A 53 -12.58 10.21 -0.04
CA GLN A 53 -13.42 10.12 -1.25
C GLN A 53 -13.05 11.13 -2.36
N GLY A 54 -11.88 11.77 -2.32
CA GLY A 54 -11.44 12.83 -3.23
C GLY A 54 -10.33 12.43 -4.21
N ASP A 55 -9.44 11.49 -3.85
CA ASP A 55 -8.39 11.02 -4.75
C ASP A 55 -8.87 9.74 -5.43
N SER A 56 -9.20 9.85 -6.71
CA SER A 56 -9.69 8.72 -7.50
C SER A 56 -8.55 7.71 -7.72
N ILE A 57 -8.81 6.40 -7.61
CA ILE A 57 -7.81 5.35 -7.91
C ILE A 57 -7.25 5.53 -9.33
N GLU A 58 -8.07 6.05 -10.23
CA GLU A 58 -7.74 6.42 -11.60
C GLU A 58 -6.58 7.43 -11.67
N GLN A 59 -6.50 8.40 -10.75
CA GLN A 59 -5.39 9.35 -10.68
C GLN A 59 -4.09 8.66 -10.27
N HIS A 60 -4.16 7.71 -9.33
CA HIS A 60 -3.00 6.92 -8.92
C HIS A 60 -2.49 6.04 -10.06
N ILE A 61 -3.39 5.35 -10.75
CA ILE A 61 -3.06 4.54 -11.92
C ILE A 61 -2.45 5.42 -13.01
N ALA A 62 -3.10 6.54 -13.37
CA ALA A 62 -2.61 7.44 -14.41
C ALA A 62 -1.23 8.03 -14.08
N PHE A 63 -0.99 8.37 -12.82
CA PHE A 63 0.33 8.80 -12.34
C PHE A 63 1.38 7.72 -12.56
N LEU A 64 1.11 6.49 -12.12
CA LEU A 64 2.05 5.37 -12.26
C LEU A 64 2.31 5.05 -13.73
N GLU A 65 1.28 5.06 -14.59
CA GLU A 65 1.44 4.88 -16.03
C GLU A 65 2.33 5.92 -16.69
N GLN A 66 2.22 7.19 -16.28
CA GLN A 66 3.06 8.25 -16.78
C GLN A 66 4.54 7.95 -16.50
N PHE A 67 4.87 7.44 -15.31
CA PHE A 67 6.23 7.09 -14.94
C PHE A 67 6.71 5.79 -15.58
N THR A 68 5.86 4.77 -15.70
CA THR A 68 6.17 3.56 -16.48
C THR A 68 6.55 3.93 -17.91
N LYS A 69 5.79 4.81 -18.58
CA LYS A 69 6.12 5.29 -19.93
C LYS A 69 7.45 6.04 -19.99
N LYS A 70 7.76 6.87 -18.99
CA LYS A 70 9.05 7.59 -18.90
C LYS A 70 10.23 6.61 -18.75
N LEU A 71 10.10 5.60 -17.89
CA LEU A 71 11.14 4.58 -17.67
C LEU A 71 11.31 3.63 -18.87
N ALA A 72 10.22 3.27 -19.56
CA ALA A 72 10.26 2.44 -20.76
C ALA A 72 10.98 3.12 -21.94
N ASN A 73 11.06 4.45 -21.94
CA ASN A 73 11.79 5.24 -22.93
C ASN A 73 13.29 5.35 -22.65
N ILE A 74 13.82 4.73 -21.60
CA ILE A 74 15.27 4.66 -21.32
C ILE A 74 15.86 3.54 -22.16
N ASP A 75 16.95 3.83 -22.87
CA ASP A 75 17.71 2.79 -23.57
C ASP A 75 18.55 2.02 -22.55
N SER A 76 17.98 0.96 -21.99
CA SER A 76 18.57 0.17 -20.91
C SER A 76 19.91 -0.49 -21.30
N THR A 77 20.17 -0.64 -22.61
CA THR A 77 21.44 -1.19 -23.12
C THR A 77 22.63 -0.25 -22.93
N LYS A 78 22.37 1.03 -22.63
CA LYS A 78 23.39 2.07 -22.38
C LYS A 78 23.63 2.34 -20.90
N LEU A 79 22.92 1.66 -20.01
CA LEU A 79 23.08 1.79 -18.56
C LEU A 79 24.26 0.94 -18.09
N GLU A 80 24.96 1.41 -17.06
CA GLU A 80 25.89 0.57 -16.32
C GLU A 80 25.13 -0.54 -15.56
N THR A 81 25.78 -1.64 -15.22
CA THR A 81 25.13 -2.79 -14.57
C THR A 81 24.35 -2.39 -13.32
N THR A 82 24.92 -1.55 -12.45
CA THR A 82 24.25 -1.09 -11.23
C THR A 82 23.01 -0.23 -11.54
N GLU A 83 23.10 0.62 -12.57
CA GLU A 83 22.00 1.48 -13.00
C GLU A 83 20.88 0.69 -13.70
N PHE A 84 21.25 -0.35 -14.44
CA PHE A 84 20.31 -1.30 -15.03
C PHE A 84 19.49 -2.01 -13.96
N GLU A 85 20.13 -2.50 -12.89
CA GLU A 85 19.42 -3.15 -11.78
C GLU A 85 18.49 -2.17 -11.04
N ILE A 86 18.92 -0.91 -10.85
CA ILE A 86 18.06 0.14 -10.28
C ILE A 86 16.84 0.39 -11.19
N TRP A 87 17.07 0.59 -12.49
CA TRP A 87 15.99 0.80 -13.46
C TRP A 87 14.98 -0.36 -13.45
N LYS A 88 15.47 -1.59 -13.47
CA LYS A 88 14.65 -2.80 -13.45
C LYS A 88 13.83 -2.89 -12.17
N THR A 89 14.48 -2.73 -11.02
CA THR A 89 13.82 -2.79 -9.70
C THR A 89 12.72 -1.73 -9.58
N GLU A 90 12.99 -0.49 -10.02
CA GLU A 90 12.00 0.59 -9.96
C GLU A 90 10.83 0.38 -10.93
N LEU A 91 11.10 -0.15 -12.13
CA LEU A 91 10.05 -0.50 -13.07
C LEU A 91 9.12 -1.59 -12.52
N GLU A 92 9.70 -2.65 -11.94
CA GLU A 92 8.96 -3.72 -11.26
C GLU A 92 8.14 -3.18 -10.08
N ASN A 93 8.73 -2.31 -9.24
CA ASN A 93 8.04 -1.67 -8.13
C ASN A 93 6.86 -0.82 -8.58
N ILE A 94 7.01 -0.02 -9.63
CA ILE A 94 5.92 0.80 -10.19
C ILE A 94 4.81 -0.10 -10.75
N GLN A 95 5.16 -1.16 -11.47
CA GLN A 95 4.20 -2.12 -12.00
C GLN A 95 3.43 -2.84 -10.89
N ALA A 96 4.12 -3.30 -9.85
CA ALA A 96 3.48 -3.93 -8.69
C ALA A 96 2.53 -2.96 -7.98
N LYS A 97 2.92 -1.69 -7.80
CA LYS A 97 2.04 -0.64 -7.25
C LYS A 97 0.83 -0.41 -8.16
N LYS A 98 1.04 -0.33 -9.47
CA LYS A 98 -0.06 -0.15 -10.43
C LYS A 98 -1.06 -1.28 -10.32
N GLN A 99 -0.58 -2.52 -10.33
CA GLN A 99 -1.41 -3.71 -10.21
C GLN A 99 -2.13 -3.78 -8.85
N PHE A 100 -1.51 -3.31 -7.77
CA PHE A 100 -2.19 -3.16 -6.49
C PHE A 100 -3.40 -2.21 -6.61
N TRP A 101 -3.23 -1.06 -7.25
CA TRP A 101 -4.32 -0.09 -7.42
C TRP A 101 -5.40 -0.55 -8.39
N GLU A 102 -5.03 -1.22 -9.48
CA GLU A 102 -5.98 -1.84 -10.41
C GLU A 102 -6.85 -2.88 -9.70
N ASN A 103 -6.28 -3.64 -8.76
CA ASN A 103 -7.00 -4.67 -8.01
C ASN A 103 -7.56 -4.17 -6.67
N TYR A 104 -7.44 -2.88 -6.35
CA TYR A 104 -7.72 -2.38 -5.00
C TYR A 104 -9.19 -2.62 -4.60
N PHE A 105 -10.12 -2.36 -5.52
CA PHE A 105 -11.55 -2.57 -5.31
C PHE A 105 -11.97 -4.03 -5.36
N SER A 106 -11.13 -4.93 -5.85
CA SER A 106 -11.41 -6.37 -5.83
C SER A 106 -10.66 -7.11 -4.72
N ASP A 107 -9.81 -6.44 -3.94
CA ASP A 107 -8.98 -7.05 -2.87
C ASP A 107 -9.43 -6.59 -1.47
N PRO A 108 -10.35 -7.32 -0.80
CA PRO A 108 -10.76 -7.01 0.57
C PRO A 108 -9.62 -6.95 1.59
N SER A 109 -8.47 -7.58 1.29
CA SER A 109 -7.30 -7.59 2.16
C SER A 109 -6.49 -6.29 2.10
N ALA A 110 -6.78 -5.42 1.13
CA ALA A 110 -6.19 -4.08 1.00
C ALA A 110 -6.66 -3.12 2.11
N PHE A 111 -7.77 -3.44 2.79
CA PHE A 111 -8.35 -2.64 3.87
C PHE A 111 -7.81 -3.02 5.26
N ASP A 112 -6.61 -3.60 5.33
CA ASP A 112 -5.94 -4.00 6.58
C ASP A 112 -5.44 -2.78 7.38
N LEU A 113 -5.82 -2.73 8.66
CA LEU A 113 -5.44 -1.66 9.58
C LEU A 113 -4.24 -2.02 10.46
N THR A 114 -3.85 -3.30 10.48
CA THR A 114 -2.89 -3.82 11.46
C THR A 114 -1.51 -3.15 11.40
N PRO A 115 -0.88 -3.00 10.22
CA PRO A 115 0.46 -2.42 10.15
C PRO A 115 0.53 -1.01 10.74
N PHE A 116 -0.51 -0.21 10.52
CA PHE A 116 -0.60 1.14 11.05
C PHE A 116 -0.60 1.17 12.57
N PHE A 117 -1.47 0.37 13.20
CA PHE A 117 -1.59 0.35 14.65
C PHE A 117 -0.34 -0.25 15.31
N ILE A 118 0.24 -1.32 14.74
CA ILE A 118 1.50 -1.90 15.24
C ILE A 118 2.62 -0.87 15.20
N ASN A 119 2.75 -0.13 14.10
CA ASN A 119 3.77 0.91 13.95
C ASN A 119 3.63 2.02 15.02
N LEU A 120 2.41 2.38 15.41
CA LEU A 120 2.18 3.35 16.50
C LEU A 120 2.53 2.80 17.88
N THR A 121 2.41 1.49 18.08
CA THR A 121 2.73 0.83 19.36
C THR A 121 4.19 0.39 19.51
N GLY A 122 5.01 0.52 18.46
CA GLY A 122 6.44 0.19 18.51
C GLY A 122 7.23 1.05 19.51
N ALA A 123 8.55 0.81 19.61
CA ALA A 123 9.48 1.43 20.57
C ALA A 123 9.74 2.93 20.30
N SER A 124 8.67 3.73 20.22
CA SER A 124 8.72 5.17 20.11
C SER A 124 8.88 5.81 21.50
N PRO A 125 9.70 6.87 21.64
CA PRO A 125 9.85 7.59 22.90
C PRO A 125 8.58 8.31 23.38
N ASP A 126 7.54 8.42 22.54
CA ASP A 126 6.31 9.18 22.84
C ASP A 126 5.05 8.30 22.91
N THR A 127 5.09 7.29 23.80
CA THR A 127 4.00 6.33 23.99
C THR A 127 2.65 7.00 24.31
N LEU A 128 2.64 8.10 25.07
CA LEU A 128 1.39 8.79 25.43
C LEU A 128 0.75 9.50 24.24
N LYS A 129 1.53 10.21 23.42
CA LYS A 129 1.02 10.81 22.19
C LYS A 129 0.52 9.74 21.23
N ASN A 130 1.23 8.61 21.11
CA ASN A 130 0.81 7.51 20.26
C ASN A 130 -0.49 6.88 20.75
N LEU A 131 -0.68 6.65 22.05
CA LEU A 131 -1.94 6.13 22.59
C LEU A 131 -3.12 7.08 22.35
N ARG A 132 -2.90 8.39 22.42
CA ARG A 132 -3.92 9.40 22.06
C ARG A 132 -4.26 9.33 20.58
N LEU A 133 -3.26 9.22 19.71
CA LEU A 133 -3.46 9.06 18.28
C LEU A 133 -4.21 7.75 17.97
N ILE A 134 -3.80 6.64 18.58
CA ILE A 134 -4.48 5.34 18.47
C ILE A 134 -5.95 5.49 18.88
N SER A 135 -6.26 6.20 19.98
CA SER A 135 -7.64 6.43 20.39
C SER A 135 -8.45 7.19 19.33
N VAL A 136 -7.87 8.22 18.71
CA VAL A 136 -8.51 9.01 17.65
C VAL A 136 -8.75 8.16 16.40
N GLU A 137 -7.78 7.34 16.00
CA GLU A 137 -7.89 6.51 14.80
C GLU A 137 -8.82 5.31 15.02
N LEU A 138 -8.80 4.67 16.20
CA LEU A 138 -9.75 3.58 16.51
C LEU A 138 -11.21 4.03 16.42
N ALA A 139 -11.50 5.31 16.70
CA ALA A 139 -12.85 5.85 16.55
C ALA A 139 -13.36 5.84 15.09
N LYS A 140 -12.46 5.80 14.10
CA LYS A 140 -12.79 5.81 12.66
C LYS A 140 -12.89 4.41 12.06
N VAL A 141 -12.44 3.36 12.77
CA VAL A 141 -12.45 1.96 12.30
C VAL A 141 -13.82 1.50 11.79
N PRO A 142 -14.95 1.80 12.47
CA PRO A 142 -16.26 1.43 11.94
C PRO A 142 -16.53 2.04 10.55
N GLN A 143 -16.29 3.34 10.39
CA GLN A 143 -16.50 4.02 9.12
C GLN A 143 -15.58 3.49 8.02
N HIS A 144 -14.34 3.14 8.36
CA HIS A 144 -13.38 2.53 7.45
C HIS A 144 -13.94 1.25 6.83
N PHE A 145 -14.39 0.29 7.64
CA PHE A 145 -14.93 -0.97 7.13
C PHE A 145 -16.28 -0.81 6.43
N GLU A 146 -17.14 0.12 6.87
CA GLU A 146 -18.35 0.47 6.13
C GLU A 146 -18.04 1.03 4.74
N THR A 147 -16.97 1.81 4.62
CA THR A 147 -16.52 2.36 3.33
C THR A 147 -15.92 1.25 2.47
N ALA A 148 -15.09 0.38 3.06
CA ALA A 148 -14.53 -0.78 2.37
C ALA A 148 -15.62 -1.65 1.73
N LYS A 149 -16.65 -2.04 2.49
CA LYS A 149 -17.79 -2.83 1.99
C LYS A 149 -18.49 -2.20 0.78
N LYS A 150 -18.54 -0.87 0.71
CA LYS A 150 -19.18 -0.12 -0.39
C LYS A 150 -18.29 0.05 -1.61
N LEU A 151 -16.98 0.13 -1.41
CA LEU A 151 -15.99 0.31 -2.46
C LEU A 151 -15.63 -1.00 -3.15
N LEU A 152 -15.82 -2.13 -2.47
CA LEU A 152 -15.53 -3.44 -3.05
C LEU A 152 -16.48 -3.74 -4.20
N ASP A 153 -15.90 -4.09 -5.35
CA ASP A 153 -16.60 -4.49 -6.56
C ASP A 153 -16.01 -5.81 -7.07
N ALA A 154 -16.87 -6.79 -7.34
CA ALA A 154 -16.49 -8.16 -7.69
C ALA A 154 -15.29 -8.72 -6.85
N PRO A 155 -15.41 -8.78 -5.52
CA PRO A 155 -14.29 -9.11 -4.64
C PRO A 155 -13.75 -10.52 -4.88
N ASP A 156 -12.44 -10.65 -4.90
CA ASP A 156 -11.76 -11.92 -5.08
C ASP A 156 -11.91 -12.80 -3.82
N PRO A 157 -12.37 -14.07 -3.94
CA PRO A 157 -12.61 -14.95 -2.80
C PRO A 157 -11.31 -15.37 -2.09
N GLY A 158 -10.20 -15.55 -2.81
CA GLY A 158 -8.90 -15.83 -2.22
C GLY A 158 -8.37 -14.66 -1.40
N LYS A 159 -8.55 -13.43 -1.91
CA LYS A 159 -8.25 -12.20 -1.18
C LYS A 159 -9.18 -11.98 0.01
N SER A 160 -10.43 -12.38 -0.09
CA SER A 160 -11.39 -12.38 1.03
C SER A 160 -10.89 -13.28 2.17
N ALA A 161 -10.36 -14.47 1.86
CA ALA A 161 -9.78 -15.36 2.87
C ALA A 161 -8.53 -14.75 3.54
N ILE A 162 -7.68 -14.06 2.77
CA ILE A 162 -6.52 -13.33 3.32
C ILE A 162 -7.01 -12.17 4.22
N ALA A 163 -8.07 -11.46 3.83
CA ALA A 163 -8.66 -10.39 4.62
C ALA A 163 -9.12 -10.93 6.00
N VAL A 164 -9.83 -12.06 6.03
CA VAL A 164 -10.24 -12.71 7.29
C VAL A 164 -9.04 -12.96 8.21
N GLN A 165 -7.96 -13.55 7.68
CA GLN A 165 -6.75 -13.82 8.47
C GLN A 165 -6.12 -12.55 9.04
N LYS A 166 -5.98 -11.49 8.23
CA LYS A 166 -5.44 -10.19 8.67
C LYS A 166 -6.31 -9.57 9.75
N GLN A 167 -7.63 -9.63 9.62
CA GLN A 167 -8.54 -9.06 10.61
C GLN A 167 -8.60 -9.85 11.91
N ILE A 168 -8.39 -11.18 11.87
CA ILE A 168 -8.18 -11.98 13.08
C ILE A 168 -6.93 -11.51 13.81
N PHE A 169 -5.84 -11.23 13.08
CA PHE A 169 -4.62 -10.69 13.68
C PHE A 169 -4.85 -9.29 14.27
N PHE A 170 -5.57 -8.41 13.58
CA PHE A 170 -5.97 -7.11 14.12
C PHE A 170 -6.83 -7.24 15.39
N LEU A 171 -7.80 -8.16 15.41
CA LEU A 171 -8.62 -8.44 16.58
C LEU A 171 -7.78 -8.92 17.77
N ARG A 172 -6.78 -9.76 17.53
CA ARG A 172 -5.85 -10.19 18.58
C ARG A 172 -5.10 -9.00 19.17
N PHE A 173 -4.57 -8.11 18.33
CA PHE A 173 -3.93 -6.88 18.78
C PHE A 173 -4.86 -6.02 19.66
N LEU A 174 -6.13 -5.85 19.26
CA LEU A 174 -7.12 -5.09 20.03
C LEU A 174 -7.50 -5.76 21.36
N GLN A 175 -7.40 -7.08 21.45
CA GLN A 175 -7.84 -7.86 22.62
C GLN A 175 -6.74 -8.10 23.64
N ILE A 176 -5.49 -8.18 23.20
CA ILE A 176 -4.35 -8.61 24.02
C ILE A 176 -3.33 -7.47 24.10
N ASP A 177 -2.70 -7.16 22.98
CA ASP A 177 -1.50 -6.32 22.95
C ASP A 177 -1.81 -4.88 23.38
N LEU A 178 -2.85 -4.26 22.80
CA LEU A 178 -3.19 -2.87 23.11
C LEU A 178 -3.71 -2.68 24.55
N PRO A 179 -4.58 -3.56 25.10
CA PRO A 179 -4.91 -3.52 26.52
C PRO A 179 -3.71 -3.67 27.46
N ASP A 180 -2.73 -4.50 27.13
CA ASP A 180 -1.53 -4.67 27.98
C ASP A 180 -0.62 -3.42 27.96
N ILE A 181 -0.51 -2.76 26.80
CA ILE A 181 0.13 -1.45 26.70
C ILE A 181 -0.64 -0.41 27.54
N LEU A 182 -1.97 -0.41 27.48
CA LEU A 182 -2.80 0.54 28.21
C LEU A 182 -2.65 0.39 29.74
N LYS A 183 -2.59 -0.84 30.25
CA LYS A 183 -2.41 -1.14 31.69
C LYS A 183 -1.13 -0.56 32.26
N THR A 184 -0.06 -0.52 31.47
CA THR A 184 1.26 -0.02 31.89
C THR A 184 1.46 1.46 31.56
N SER A 185 0.51 2.08 30.84
CA SER A 185 0.58 3.47 30.43
C SER A 185 0.31 4.45 31.59
N ARG A 186 0.83 5.68 31.46
CA ARG A 186 0.50 6.81 32.34
C ARG A 186 -0.66 7.67 31.83
N LEU A 187 -1.49 7.11 30.95
CA LEU A 187 -2.60 7.84 30.34
C LEU A 187 -3.66 8.18 31.42
N PRO A 188 -4.21 9.42 31.47
CA PRO A 188 -5.24 9.76 32.45
C PRO A 188 -6.47 8.86 32.37
N ARG A 189 -7.13 8.57 33.50
CA ARG A 189 -8.24 7.59 33.56
C ARG A 189 -9.38 7.88 32.59
N ALA A 190 -9.71 9.16 32.38
CA ALA A 190 -10.73 9.57 31.41
C ALA A 190 -10.32 9.23 29.96
N GLU A 191 -9.05 9.44 29.61
CA GLU A 191 -8.51 9.09 28.29
C GLU A 191 -8.41 7.57 28.11
N GLN A 192 -8.05 6.82 29.16
CA GLN A 192 -8.07 5.34 29.14
C GLN A 192 -9.47 4.81 28.84
N LYS A 193 -10.49 5.31 29.55
CA LYS A 193 -11.89 4.90 29.35
C LYS A 193 -12.34 5.15 27.91
N LYS A 194 -12.01 6.33 27.36
CA LYS A 194 -12.32 6.66 25.95
C LYS A 194 -11.62 5.71 24.97
N LEU A 195 -10.36 5.37 25.23
CA LEU A 195 -9.62 4.39 24.42
C LEU A 195 -10.25 2.99 24.52
N GLU A 196 -10.62 2.53 25.71
CA GLU A 196 -11.32 1.25 25.92
C GLU A 196 -12.66 1.19 25.15
N GLU A 197 -13.45 2.27 25.17
CA GLU A 197 -14.68 2.39 24.40
C GLU A 197 -14.43 2.28 22.89
N ASN A 198 -13.40 2.96 22.38
CA ASN A 198 -13.02 2.90 20.97
C ASN A 198 -12.47 1.52 20.57
N ILE A 199 -11.75 0.83 21.46
CA ILE A 199 -11.32 -0.56 21.25
C ILE A 199 -12.53 -1.48 21.07
N GLN A 200 -13.58 -1.35 21.89
CA GLN A 200 -14.78 -2.20 21.72
C GLN A 200 -15.49 -1.93 20.39
N LYS A 201 -15.62 -0.66 19.99
CA LYS A 201 -16.21 -0.30 18.69
C LYS A 201 -15.41 -0.89 17.52
N ALA A 202 -14.08 -0.77 17.56
CA ALA A 202 -13.20 -1.34 16.55
C ALA A 202 -13.31 -2.88 16.49
N LYS A 203 -13.37 -3.56 17.64
CA LYS A 203 -13.58 -5.02 17.70
C LYS A 203 -14.89 -5.45 17.04
N ILE A 204 -15.97 -4.72 17.25
CA ILE A 204 -17.27 -5.02 16.64
C ILE A 204 -17.16 -4.85 15.11
N ALA A 205 -16.62 -3.73 14.65
CA ALA A 205 -16.47 -3.46 13.22
C ALA A 205 -15.55 -4.46 12.51
N SER A 206 -14.45 -4.89 13.15
CA SER A 206 -13.57 -5.92 12.60
C SER A 206 -14.26 -7.29 12.50
N LYS A 207 -15.08 -7.67 13.48
CA LYS A 207 -15.87 -8.92 13.42
C LYS A 207 -16.93 -8.88 12.33
N ASP A 208 -17.60 -7.74 12.19
CA ASP A 208 -18.57 -7.51 11.13
C ASP A 208 -17.91 -7.63 9.75
N TYR A 209 -16.75 -6.99 9.56
CA TYR A 209 -15.99 -7.08 8.31
C TYR A 209 -15.47 -8.51 8.04
N ILE A 210 -15.07 -9.27 9.06
CA ILE A 210 -14.75 -10.70 8.92
C ILE A 210 -15.98 -11.46 8.39
N GLY A 211 -17.14 -11.31 9.02
CA GLY A 211 -18.37 -11.99 8.59
C GLY A 211 -18.77 -11.63 7.17
N PHE A 212 -18.59 -10.37 6.77
CA PHE A 212 -18.76 -9.94 5.38
C PHE A 212 -17.79 -10.68 4.44
N CYS A 213 -16.48 -10.70 4.74
CA CYS A 213 -15.50 -11.41 3.90
C CYS A 213 -15.77 -12.92 3.83
N GLU A 214 -16.21 -13.54 4.93
CA GLU A 214 -16.64 -14.95 4.94
C GLU A 214 -17.84 -15.18 4.03
N SER A 215 -18.84 -14.28 4.04
CA SER A 215 -19.99 -14.41 3.15
C SER A 215 -19.62 -14.34 1.66
N LEU A 216 -18.64 -13.50 1.29
CA LEU A 216 -18.13 -13.42 -0.08
C LEU A 216 -17.49 -14.74 -0.53
N ILE A 217 -16.78 -15.41 0.38
CA ILE A 217 -16.18 -16.72 0.13
C ILE A 217 -17.28 -17.78 -0.11
N PHE A 218 -18.30 -17.81 0.76
CA PHE A 218 -19.42 -18.76 0.62
C PHE A 218 -20.22 -18.53 -0.67
N GLU A 219 -20.55 -17.28 -0.99
CA GLU A 219 -21.28 -16.93 -2.21
C GLU A 219 -20.54 -17.40 -3.47
N HIS A 220 -19.21 -17.25 -3.49
CA HIS A 220 -18.40 -17.76 -4.58
C HIS A 220 -18.56 -19.28 -4.73
N PHE A 221 -18.44 -20.04 -3.64
CA PHE A 221 -18.59 -21.50 -3.69
C PHE A 221 -19.98 -21.93 -4.15
N ASP A 222 -21.04 -21.33 -3.62
CA ASP A 222 -22.41 -21.64 -4.02
C ASP A 222 -22.64 -21.39 -5.52
N SER A 223 -22.09 -20.29 -6.05
CA SER A 223 -22.21 -19.96 -7.48
C SER A 223 -21.49 -20.94 -8.41
N THR A 224 -20.47 -21.65 -7.91
CA THR A 224 -19.70 -22.64 -8.68
C THR A 224 -20.34 -24.03 -8.69
N ILE A 225 -21.16 -24.35 -7.68
CA ILE A 225 -21.83 -25.64 -7.57
C ILE A 225 -23.09 -25.71 -8.48
N VAL A 226 -23.73 -24.57 -8.75
CA VAL A 226 -25.04 -24.50 -9.43
C VAL A 226 -24.94 -24.33 -10.95
N ARG A 227 -23.80 -24.61 -11.60
CA ARG A 227 -23.75 -24.74 -13.07
C ARG A 227 -23.77 -26.21 -13.48
N PRO A 228 -24.95 -26.84 -13.66
CA PRO A 228 -25.04 -28.00 -14.53
C PRO A 228 -24.54 -27.58 -15.91
N GLN A 229 -23.68 -28.38 -16.52
CA GLN A 229 -23.33 -28.20 -17.91
C GLN A 229 -24.60 -28.37 -18.73
N GLU A 230 -25.16 -27.27 -19.21
CA GLU A 230 -26.13 -27.30 -20.30
C GLU A 230 -25.34 -27.71 -21.55
N GLU A 231 -25.38 -29.01 -21.86
CA GLU A 231 -25.02 -29.59 -23.16
C GLU A 231 -26.05 -29.20 -24.24
#